data_AF-A0A645HZ14-F1
#
_entry.id   AF-A0A645HZ14-F1
#
_cell.length_a   1.000
_cell.length_b   1.000
_cell.length_c   1.000
_cell.angle_alpha   90.00
_cell.angle_beta   90.00
_cell.angle_gamma   90.00
#
_symmetry.space_group_name_H-M   'P 1'
#
loop_
_entity.id
_entity.type
_entity.pdbx_description
1 polymer ?
#
loop_
_entity_poly.entity_id
_entity_poly.type
_entity_poly.pdbx_seq_one_letter_code
_entity_poly.pdbx_strand_id
1 'polypeptide(L)' 'MVVDRADGMAARAEIVPGDRVLSLIVGGKQTELDSVATFNRLLEGLREGQRVSVLVQRGELASFVSLKVGK' A
#
# COMPACT_ATOMS: atom_id res chain seq x y z
N MET A 1 -2.44 8.25 6.50
CA MET A 1 -3.75 7.87 5.91
C MET A 1 -4.23 6.56 6.54
N VAL A 2 -5.53 6.39 6.72
CA VAL A 2 -6.12 5.19 7.36
C VAL A 2 -6.94 4.43 6.32
N VAL A 3 -6.88 3.11 6.35
CA VAL A 3 -7.68 2.24 5.50
C VAL A 3 -9.10 2.16 6.07
N ASP A 4 -10.10 2.59 5.30
CA ASP A 4 -11.51 2.44 5.68
C ASP A 4 -12.10 1.12 5.16
N ARG A 5 -11.60 0.65 4.01
CA ARG A 5 -12.03 -0.60 3.36
C ARG A 5 -10.89 -1.15 2.51
N ALA A 6 -10.78 -2.47 2.46
CA ALA A 6 -9.87 -3.19 1.58
C ALA A 6 -10.65 -4.24 0.78
N ASP A 7 -10.43 -4.30 -0.53
CA ASP A 7 -11.03 -5.29 -1.42
C ASP A 7 -9.96 -5.92 -2.32
N GLY A 8 -10.35 -7.02 -2.99
CA GLY A 8 -9.54 -7.64 -4.04
C GLY A 8 -8.14 -7.99 -3.54
N MET A 9 -7.11 -7.52 -4.25
CA MET A 9 -5.72 -7.76 -3.90
C MET A 9 -5.31 -7.19 -2.53
N ALA A 10 -5.86 -6.04 -2.12
CA ALA A 10 -5.54 -5.44 -0.83
C ALA A 10 -6.03 -6.33 0.31
N ALA A 11 -7.28 -6.82 0.22
CA ALA A 11 -7.83 -7.77 1.18
C ALA A 11 -7.07 -9.11 1.19
N ARG A 12 -6.68 -9.62 0.01
CA ARG A 12 -5.87 -10.86 -0.12
C ARG A 12 -4.48 -10.73 0.46
N ALA A 13 -3.96 -9.51 0.54
CA ALA A 13 -2.68 -9.22 1.16
C ALA A 13 -2.82 -8.85 2.65
N GLU A 14 -3.96 -9.17 3.26
CA GLU A 14 -4.23 -8.98 4.68
C GLU A 14 -4.21 -7.52 5.15
N ILE A 15 -4.41 -6.57 4.23
CA ILE A 15 -4.72 -5.19 4.59
C ILE A 15 -6.15 -5.16 5.12
N VAL A 16 -6.34 -4.57 6.31
CA VAL A 16 -7.65 -4.51 6.98
C VAL A 16 -8.03 -3.07 7.31
N PRO A 17 -9.33 -2.78 7.49
CA PRO A 17 -9.76 -1.49 8.01
C PRO A 17 -9.07 -1.13 9.33
N GLY A 18 -8.65 0.13 9.46
CA GLY A 18 -7.88 0.64 10.60
C GLY A 18 -6.37 0.62 10.41
N ASP A 19 -5.84 -0.10 9.42
CA ASP A 19 -4.41 -0.03 9.09
C ASP A 19 -4.02 1.40 8.67
N ARG A 20 -2.90 1.89 9.19
CA ARG A 20 -2.28 3.14 8.75
C ARG A 20 -1.29 2.85 7.64
N VAL A 21 -1.51 3.41 6.46
CA VAL A 21 -0.54 3.30 5.37
C VAL A 21 0.55 4.36 5.55
N LEU A 22 1.80 3.91 5.62
CA LEU A 22 2.95 4.77 5.93
C LEU A 22 3.84 5.01 4.71
N SER A 23 4.06 4.00 3.87
CA SER A 23 4.96 4.12 2.73
C SER A 23 4.58 3.16 1.60
N LEU A 24 4.93 3.54 0.38
CA LEU A 24 4.91 2.68 -0.80
C LEU A 24 6.33 2.41 -1.27
N ILE A 25 6.62 1.16 -1.60
CA ILE A 25 7.91 0.69 -2.07
C ILE A 25 7.72 0.17 -3.48
N VAL A 26 8.37 0.83 -4.44
CA VAL A 26 8.30 0.50 -5.87
C VAL A 26 9.71 0.36 -6.40
N GLY A 27 10.05 -0.81 -6.94
CA GLY A 27 11.40 -1.07 -7.47
C GLY A 27 12.52 -0.87 -6.44
N GLY A 28 12.25 -1.13 -5.15
CA GLY A 28 13.20 -0.93 -4.05
C GLY A 28 13.28 0.50 -3.51
N LYS A 29 12.60 1.48 -4.12
CA LYS A 29 12.53 2.84 -3.59
C LYS A 29 11.33 2.99 -2.66
N GLN A 30 11.59 3.30 -1.39
CA GLN A 30 10.56 3.67 -0.42
C GLN A 30 10.18 5.15 -0.57
N THR A 31 8.88 5.42 -0.60
CA THR A 31 8.30 6.76 -0.61
C THR A 31 7.30 6.86 0.54
N GLU A 32 7.50 7.82 1.44
CA GLU A 32 6.56 8.09 2.52
C GLU A 32 5.26 8.67 1.99
N LEU A 33 4.15 8.28 2.63
CA LEU A 33 2.80 8.68 2.25
C LEU A 33 2.22 9.62 3.29
N ASP A 34 2.37 10.91 3.04
CA ASP A 34 1.84 12.00 3.86
C ASP A 34 0.36 12.31 3.57
N SER A 35 -0.09 12.00 2.35
CA SER A 35 -1.40 12.41 1.82
C SER A 35 -1.93 11.42 0.80
N VAL A 36 -3.25 11.33 0.70
CA VAL A 36 -3.94 10.48 -0.30
C VAL A 36 -3.55 10.90 -1.73
N ALA A 37 -3.32 12.20 -1.95
CA ALA A 37 -2.87 12.72 -3.23
C ALA A 37 -1.50 12.16 -3.64
N THR A 38 -0.53 12.08 -2.72
CA THR A 38 0.78 11.47 -3.00
C THR A 38 0.64 9.99 -3.34
N PHE A 39 -0.20 9.26 -2.60
CA PHE A 39 -0.47 7.84 -2.89
C PHE A 39 -1.07 7.65 -4.29
N ASN A 40 -2.12 8.40 -4.64
CA ASN A 40 -2.78 8.30 -5.95
C ASN A 40 -1.81 8.59 -7.10
N ARG A 41 -0.96 9.63 -6.99
CA ARG A 41 0.06 9.93 -8.00
C ARG A 41 1.07 8.80 -8.19
N LEU A 42 1.43 8.10 -7.12
CA LEU A 42 2.34 6.95 -7.22
C LEU A 42 1.66 5.76 -7.91
N LEU A 43 0.36 5.54 -7.66
CA LEU A 43 -0.42 4.49 -8.32
C LEU A 43 -0.53 4.69 -9.84
N GLU A 44 -0.64 5.93 -10.31
CA GLU A 44 -0.69 6.27 -11.75
C GLU A 44 0.56 5.80 -12.51
N GLY A 45 1.71 5.71 -11.82
CA GLY A 45 2.97 5.25 -12.41
C GLY A 45 3.16 3.73 -12.42
N LEU A 46 2.25 2.97 -11.80
CA LEU A 46 2.37 1.52 -11.69
C LEU A 46 1.96 0.81 -12.97
N ARG A 47 2.64 -0.29 -13.28
CA ARG A 47 2.35 -1.13 -14.44
C ARG A 47 1.66 -2.42 -14.01
N GLU A 48 0.80 -2.96 -14.86
CA GLU A 48 0.24 -4.30 -14.65
C GLU A 48 1.36 -5.34 -14.49
N GLY A 49 1.18 -6.24 -13.53
CA GLY A 49 2.15 -7.26 -13.16
C GLY A 49 3.28 -6.79 -12.25
N GLN A 50 3.42 -5.48 -12.00
CA GLN A 50 4.46 -4.93 -11.14
C GLN A 50 4.24 -5.33 -9.69
N ARG A 51 5.31 -5.71 -8.98
CA ARG A 51 5.28 -5.90 -7.53
C ARG A 51 5.49 -4.57 -6.83
N VAL A 52 4.66 -4.32 -5.83
CA VAL A 52 4.79 -3.19 -4.91
C VAL A 52 4.72 -3.70 -3.49
N SER A 53 5.42 -3.04 -2.57
CA SER A 53 5.24 -3.29 -1.14
C SER A 53 4.69 -2.06 -0.47
N VAL A 54 3.85 -2.26 0.53
CA VAL A 54 3.22 -1.21 1.31
C VAL A 54 3.64 -1.42 2.76
N LEU A 55 4.16 -0.38 3.40
CA LEU A 55 4.37 -0.39 4.84
C LEU A 55 3.06 0.04 5.51
N VAL A 56 2.47 -0.89 6.25
CA VAL A 56 1.26 -0.64 7.04
C VAL A 56 1.57 -0.73 8.52
N GLN A 57 0.86 0.06 9.32
CA GLN A 57 0.89 -0.01 10.77
C GLN A 57 -0.48 -0.41 11.31
N ARG A 58 -0.49 -1.46 12.14
CA ARG A 58 -1.66 -2.00 12.83
C ARG A 58 -1.43 -1.93 14.33
N GLY A 59 -2.15 -1.03 15.00
CA GLY A 59 -1.84 -0.67 16.38
C GLY A 59 -0.41 -0.12 16.47
N GLU A 60 0.45 -0.79 17.24
CA GLU A 60 1.85 -0.39 17.41
C GLU A 60 2.82 -1.09 16.45
N LEU A 61 2.37 -2.13 15.74
CA LEU A 61 3.22 -2.94 14.88
C LEU A 61 3.20 -2.40 13.44
N ALA A 62 4.37 -2.36 12.81
CA ALA A 62 4.51 -2.05 11.40
C ALA A 62 5.01 -3.26 10.61
N SER A 63 4.42 -3.51 9.44
CA SER A 63 4.78 -4.64 8.59
C SER A 63 4.72 -4.27 7.10
N PHE A 64 5.53 -4.95 6.31
CA PHE A 64 5.50 -4.84 4.86
C PHE A 64 4.52 -5.85 4.28
N VAL A 65 3.59 -5.36 3.46
CA VAL A 65 2.65 -6.15 2.69
C VAL A 65 3.01 -6.04 1.22
N SER A 66 3.16 -7.16 0.52
CA SER A 66 3.52 -7.15 -0.90
C SER A 66 2.34 -7.52 -1.80
N LEU A 67 2.16 -6.74 -2.85
CA LEU A 67 1.06 -6.82 -3.80
C LEU A 67 1.63 -6.93 -5.22
N LYS A 68 0.87 -7.58 -6.11
CA LYS A 68 1.09 -7.54 -7.54
C LYS A 68 -0.04 -6.73 -8.18
N VAL A 69 0.30 -5.68 -8.91
CA VAL A 69 -0.66 -4.82 -9.63
C VAL A 69 -1.30 -5.64 -10.76
N GLY A 70 -2.62 -5.53 -10.95
CA GLY A 70 -3.38 -6.36 -11.89
C GLY A 70 -4.72 -6.85 -11.34
N LYS A 71 -5.24 -7.98 -11.83
CA LYS A 71 -6.43 -8.65 -11.27
C LYS A 71 -6.09 -9.65 -10.18
#